data_AF-A0AAD6SFA5-F1
#
_entry.id   AF-A0AAD6SFA5-F1
#
_cell.length_a   1.000
_cell.length_b   1.000
_cell.length_c   1.000
_cell.angle_alpha   90.00
_cell.angle_beta   90.00
_cell.angle_gamma   90.00
#
_symmetry.space_group_name_H-M   'P 1'
#
loop_
_entity.id
_entity.type
_entity.pdbx_description
1 polymer ?
#
loop_
_entity_poly.entity_id
_entity_poly.type
_entity_poly.pdbx_seq_one_letter_code
_entity_poly.pdbx_strand_id
1 'polypeptide(L)'
;MYSPPSNPRQRFIGTLRTKAISPSQFALPSNYKAATDSTEKLRTHPATDRPLTAQPDVPNTLLCGIFRRFLDNVQSSCPLPEDYDLAIAMRACMSEIYAHESMLRDAMNKIFMARFQESMAPHAILGRYEVDGLQWLSKIMVALAEYKKDASGGSEPQFQSVHYYSTATINEAEKDLQRRLPLLLMTCVGSVLTFSGGVWNSEKPVVQKLFEATASFDWDMSNDEAMEKAARLMRAYSIAITEISVYKDPAHSADFPDVTSWDDPQHGGQHQFRYVERVPGHLLFRATDESNQRLLVKFTKRYSPELHHFCAQKGFAPELKAVVDIGGRWRMVVMADVSEAYHSVGESQEFSSIVTHPCLEQFKRAVQGMHNAGFVHGDIRLPNILVHKTDVNKPLLLVDFDWGGLANEVRYPGALNPVIQRHSGARSGLCITTDHDTFMLEQL
;
A
#
# COMPACT_ATOMS: atom_id res chain seq x y z
N MET A 1 -40.74 6.25 8.47
CA MET A 1 -39.99 5.96 7.23
C MET A 1 -38.57 5.63 7.62
N TYR A 2 -38.18 4.36 7.53
CA TYR A 2 -36.77 3.97 7.66
C TYR A 2 -36.07 4.46 6.39
N SER A 3 -35.26 5.53 6.49
CA SER A 3 -34.30 5.82 5.43
C SER A 3 -33.29 4.66 5.41
N PRO A 4 -33.00 4.04 4.26
CA PRO A 4 -31.97 3.01 4.20
C PRO A 4 -30.65 3.56 4.77
N PRO A 5 -29.83 2.75 5.44
CA PRO A 5 -28.54 3.22 5.91
C PRO A 5 -27.78 3.81 4.72
N SER A 6 -27.45 5.09 4.79
CA SER A 6 -26.72 5.78 3.73
C SER A 6 -25.44 5.00 3.45
N ASN A 7 -25.19 4.72 2.16
CA ASN A 7 -23.96 4.08 1.70
C ASN A 7 -22.76 4.82 2.34
N PRO A 8 -21.73 4.12 2.85
CA PRO A 8 -20.59 4.75 3.52
C PRO A 8 -19.98 5.92 2.73
N ARG A 9 -19.86 5.79 1.41
CA ARG A 9 -19.36 6.85 0.52
C ARG A 9 -20.30 8.03 0.41
N GLN A 10 -21.60 7.81 0.32
CA GLN A 10 -22.58 8.90 0.37
C GLN A 10 -22.56 9.63 1.71
N ARG A 11 -22.36 8.89 2.81
CA ARG A 11 -22.21 9.48 4.15
C ARG A 11 -20.95 10.35 4.23
N PHE A 12 -19.81 9.83 3.77
CA PHE A 12 -18.55 10.57 3.69
C PHE A 12 -18.72 11.86 2.87
N ILE A 13 -19.32 11.76 1.67
CA ILE A 13 -19.59 12.88 0.77
C ILE A 13 -20.47 13.92 1.47
N GLY A 14 -21.57 13.50 2.10
CA GLY A 14 -22.48 14.40 2.83
C GLY A 14 -21.79 15.14 3.97
N THR A 15 -20.95 14.46 4.76
CA THR A 15 -20.15 15.08 5.81
C THR A 15 -19.14 16.08 5.25
N LEU A 16 -18.49 15.76 4.12
CA LEU A 16 -17.51 16.66 3.52
C LEU A 16 -18.17 17.93 2.94
N ARG A 17 -19.34 17.83 2.30
CA ARG A 17 -20.08 18.99 1.75
C ARG A 17 -20.59 19.96 2.83
N THR A 18 -20.93 19.43 4.00
CA THR A 18 -21.47 20.21 5.13
C THR A 18 -20.39 20.77 6.05
N LYS A 19 -19.13 20.42 5.85
CA LYS A 19 -18.00 20.96 6.62
C LYS A 19 -17.89 22.47 6.39
N ALA A 20 -17.99 23.24 7.48
CA ALA A 20 -17.91 24.69 7.46
C ALA A 20 -16.47 25.24 7.57
N ILE A 21 -15.51 24.39 7.93
CA ILE A 21 -14.10 24.76 8.13
C ILE A 21 -13.35 24.77 6.79
N SER A 22 -12.45 25.73 6.57
CA SER A 22 -11.62 25.73 5.37
C SER A 22 -10.61 24.57 5.38
N PRO A 23 -10.12 24.11 4.22
CA PRO A 23 -9.08 23.08 4.13
C PRO A 23 -7.81 23.43 4.94
N SER A 24 -7.38 24.69 4.88
CA SER A 24 -6.22 25.20 5.65
C SER A 24 -6.46 25.19 7.16
N GLN A 25 -7.64 25.58 7.63
CA GLN A 25 -8.01 25.49 9.04
C GLN A 25 -8.17 24.04 9.50
N PHE A 26 -8.72 23.17 8.66
CA PHE A 26 -8.82 21.74 8.93
C PHE A 26 -7.44 21.08 9.09
N ALA A 27 -6.47 21.54 8.29
CA ALA A 27 -5.10 21.05 8.28
C ALA A 27 -4.25 21.51 9.49
N LEU A 28 -4.79 22.33 10.40
CA LEU A 28 -4.16 22.58 11.69
C LEU A 28 -4.08 21.27 12.49
N PRO A 29 -2.91 20.89 13.06
CA PRO A 29 -2.76 19.61 13.75
C PRO A 29 -3.77 19.36 14.87
N SER A 30 -4.20 20.40 15.59
CA SER A 30 -5.22 20.31 16.63
C SER A 30 -6.60 19.93 16.07
N ASN A 31 -7.01 20.57 14.97
CA ASN A 31 -8.29 20.31 14.30
C ASN A 31 -8.28 18.94 13.63
N TYR A 32 -7.18 18.57 12.99
CA TYR A 32 -7.01 17.25 12.39
C TYR A 32 -7.10 16.15 13.46
N LYS A 33 -6.39 16.32 14.59
CA LYS A 33 -6.47 15.38 15.74
C LYS A 33 -7.90 15.23 16.22
N ALA A 34 -8.64 16.34 16.42
CA ALA A 34 -10.02 16.32 16.83
C ALA A 34 -10.96 15.64 15.81
N ALA A 35 -10.59 15.60 14.53
CA ALA A 35 -11.33 14.91 13.48
C ALA A 35 -11.00 13.40 13.39
N THR A 36 -9.99 12.92 14.13
CA THR A 36 -9.51 11.53 14.08
C THR A 36 -9.46 10.84 15.45
N ASP A 37 -10.00 11.46 16.49
CA ASP A 37 -9.87 11.02 17.89
C ASP A 37 -10.78 9.84 18.29
N SER A 38 -11.62 9.36 17.38
CA SER A 38 -12.60 8.29 17.64
C SER A 38 -12.93 7.52 16.38
N THR A 39 -13.31 6.24 16.55
CA THR A 39 -13.68 5.34 15.45
C THR A 39 -14.84 5.89 14.60
N GLU A 40 -15.81 6.56 15.23
CA GLU A 40 -16.93 7.15 14.50
C GLU A 40 -16.48 8.29 13.57
N LYS A 41 -15.60 9.18 14.05
CA LYS A 41 -15.07 10.26 13.20
C LYS A 41 -14.20 9.72 12.07
N LEU A 42 -13.44 8.65 12.32
CA LEU A 42 -12.63 7.99 11.29
C LEU A 42 -13.45 7.42 10.12
N ARG A 43 -14.75 7.11 10.31
CA ARG A 43 -15.65 6.71 9.22
C ARG A 43 -15.90 7.82 8.21
N THR A 44 -15.79 9.07 8.63
CA THR A 44 -15.99 10.28 7.79
C THR A 44 -14.69 11.04 7.54
N HIS A 45 -13.55 10.38 7.78
CA HIS A 45 -12.21 10.92 7.58
C HIS A 45 -11.45 10.06 6.57
N PRO A 46 -10.73 10.65 5.59
CA PRO A 46 -9.87 9.91 4.67
C PRO A 46 -8.96 8.92 5.40
N ALA A 47 -8.74 7.75 4.79
CA ALA A 47 -7.71 6.84 5.29
C ALA A 47 -6.33 7.39 4.90
N THR A 48 -5.43 7.51 5.87
CA THR A 48 -4.11 8.15 5.70
C THR A 48 -3.06 7.51 6.60
N ASP A 49 -1.77 7.78 6.36
CA ASP A 49 -0.69 7.26 7.20
C ASP A 49 -0.61 7.90 8.59
N ARG A 50 -1.30 9.03 8.82
CA ARG A 50 -1.23 9.80 10.06
C ARG A 50 -2.60 10.39 10.42
N PRO A 51 -3.17 10.09 11.60
CA PRO A 51 -2.60 9.25 12.66
C PRO A 51 -2.58 7.76 12.30
N LEU A 52 -1.85 6.96 13.08
CA LEU A 52 -1.76 5.51 12.89
C LEU A 52 -3.14 4.83 12.84
N THR A 53 -4.09 5.33 13.62
CA THR A 53 -5.47 4.82 13.66
C THR A 53 -6.28 5.11 12.38
N ALA A 54 -5.80 5.99 11.51
CA ALA A 54 -6.43 6.31 10.24
C ALA A 54 -5.85 5.49 9.07
N GLN A 55 -4.91 4.58 9.31
CA GLN A 55 -4.31 3.77 8.25
C GLN A 55 -5.36 2.98 7.47
N PRO A 56 -5.23 2.91 6.13
CA PRO A 56 -6.11 2.09 5.33
C PRO A 56 -5.79 0.61 5.54
N ASP A 57 -6.83 -0.22 5.46
CA ASP A 57 -6.64 -1.66 5.46
C ASP A 57 -5.97 -2.17 4.17
N VAL A 58 -6.24 -1.52 3.03
CA VAL A 58 -5.63 -1.83 1.73
C VAL A 58 -4.86 -0.60 1.25
N PRO A 59 -3.53 -0.67 1.12
CA PRO A 59 -2.72 0.46 0.70
C PRO A 59 -3.08 0.99 -0.68
N ASN A 60 -2.90 2.29 -0.89
CA ASN A 60 -3.15 2.94 -2.18
C ASN A 60 -2.39 2.29 -3.35
N THR A 61 -1.19 1.78 -3.09
CA THR A 61 -0.35 1.06 -4.08
C THR A 61 -0.96 -0.27 -4.51
N LEU A 62 -1.74 -0.94 -3.67
CA LEU A 62 -2.50 -2.13 -4.10
C LEU A 62 -3.82 -1.74 -4.79
N LEU A 63 -4.44 -0.62 -4.41
CA LEU A 63 -5.65 -0.12 -5.05
C LEU A 63 -5.39 0.53 -6.43
N CYS A 64 -4.15 0.96 -6.72
CA CYS A 64 -3.80 1.54 -8.01
C CYS A 64 -2.34 1.23 -8.40
N GLY A 65 -2.17 0.44 -9.46
CA GLY A 65 -0.87 0.03 -9.97
C GLY A 65 -0.03 1.14 -10.57
N ILE A 66 -0.64 2.29 -10.90
CA ILE A 66 0.10 3.50 -11.28
C ILE A 66 1.04 3.90 -10.14
N PHE A 67 0.60 3.83 -8.88
CA PHE A 67 1.43 4.20 -7.74
C PHE A 67 2.55 3.18 -7.47
N ARG A 68 2.34 1.90 -7.80
CA ARG A 68 3.43 0.89 -7.77
C ARG A 68 4.49 1.22 -8.81
N ARG A 69 4.08 1.40 -10.07
CA ARG A 69 5.00 1.76 -11.16
C ARG A 69 5.69 3.10 -10.92
N PHE A 70 5.00 4.07 -10.32
CA PHE A 70 5.61 5.34 -9.93
C PHE A 70 6.78 5.13 -8.97
N LEU A 71 6.62 4.30 -7.93
CA LEU A 71 7.71 3.97 -7.01
C LEU A 71 8.86 3.24 -7.73
N ASP A 72 8.55 2.27 -8.59
CA ASP A 72 9.57 1.55 -9.36
C ASP A 72 10.35 2.50 -10.29
N ASN A 73 9.65 3.45 -10.93
CA ASN A 73 10.26 4.45 -11.78
C ASN A 73 11.15 5.43 -10.99
N VAL A 74 10.74 5.85 -9.79
CA VAL A 74 11.58 6.69 -8.91
C VAL A 74 12.90 5.98 -8.58
N GLN A 75 12.87 4.67 -8.37
CA GLN A 75 14.07 3.90 -8.05
C GLN A 75 14.95 3.62 -9.26
N SER A 76 14.35 3.22 -10.39
CA SER A 76 15.06 2.48 -11.43
C SER A 76 14.84 2.98 -12.86
N SER A 77 13.99 3.99 -13.08
CA SER A 77 13.83 4.53 -14.43
C SER A 77 15.11 5.21 -14.93
N CYS A 78 15.32 5.16 -16.25
CA CYS A 78 16.40 5.89 -16.90
C CYS A 78 15.91 7.29 -17.30
N PRO A 79 16.43 8.38 -16.71
CA PRO A 79 16.03 9.74 -17.08
C PRO A 79 16.34 10.10 -18.55
N LEU A 80 15.47 10.88 -19.17
CA LEU A 80 15.72 11.50 -20.47
C LEU A 80 16.27 12.93 -20.31
N PRO A 81 16.89 13.54 -21.34
CA PRO A 81 17.40 14.91 -21.26
C PRO A 81 16.39 15.92 -20.71
N GLU A 82 15.13 15.84 -21.15
CA GLU A 82 14.06 16.72 -20.67
C GLU A 82 13.65 16.49 -19.21
N ASP A 83 13.98 15.32 -18.64
CA ASP A 83 13.78 15.03 -17.22
C ASP A 83 14.87 15.73 -16.38
N TYR A 84 16.10 15.81 -16.89
CA TYR A 84 17.19 16.59 -16.28
C TYR A 84 16.91 18.09 -16.37
N ASP A 85 16.48 18.58 -17.54
CA ASP A 85 16.11 19.99 -17.71
C ASP A 85 15.01 20.41 -16.72
N LEU A 86 14.01 19.55 -16.54
CA LEU A 86 12.96 19.77 -15.55
C LEU A 86 13.53 19.77 -14.12
N ALA A 87 14.39 18.80 -13.77
CA ALA A 87 15.00 18.74 -12.44
C ALA A 87 15.86 19.98 -12.13
N ILE A 88 16.62 20.49 -13.10
CA ILE A 88 17.43 21.71 -12.96
C ILE A 88 16.54 22.95 -12.82
N ALA A 89 15.47 23.05 -13.59
CA ALA A 89 14.51 24.16 -13.47
C ALA A 89 13.81 24.15 -12.09
N MET A 90 13.40 22.97 -11.64
CA MET A 90 12.81 22.76 -10.30
C MET A 90 13.81 23.12 -9.21
N ARG A 91 15.08 22.72 -9.33
CA ARG A 91 16.16 23.11 -8.42
C ARG A 91 16.28 24.62 -8.33
N ALA A 92 16.45 25.29 -9.48
CA ALA A 92 16.60 26.74 -9.53
C ALA A 92 15.40 27.48 -8.91
N CYS A 93 14.19 26.95 -9.06
CA CYS A 93 13.00 27.52 -8.43
C CYS A 93 12.94 27.24 -6.93
N MET A 94 13.11 25.99 -6.51
CA MET A 94 12.89 25.57 -5.12
C MET A 94 14.05 25.93 -4.18
N SER A 95 15.22 26.29 -4.72
CA SER A 95 16.34 26.83 -3.93
C SER A 95 16.21 28.31 -3.59
N GLU A 96 15.26 29.03 -4.19
CA GLU A 96 15.04 30.46 -3.93
C GLU A 96 14.28 30.70 -2.62
N ILE A 97 14.53 31.86 -2.02
CA ILE A 97 13.87 32.28 -0.78
C ILE A 97 12.73 33.25 -1.13
N TYR A 98 11.50 32.73 -1.13
CA TYR A 98 10.32 33.52 -1.49
C TYR A 98 9.74 34.28 -0.30
N ALA A 99 9.32 35.53 -0.53
CA ALA A 99 8.60 36.31 0.47
C ALA A 99 7.20 35.73 0.77
N HIS A 100 6.53 35.23 -0.28
CA HIS A 100 5.15 34.72 -0.23
C HIS A 100 5.00 33.39 -0.98
N GLU A 101 4.11 32.52 -0.50
CA GLU A 101 3.79 31.22 -1.13
C GLU A 101 3.31 31.37 -2.58
N SER A 102 2.59 32.45 -2.89
CA SER A 102 2.13 32.76 -4.25
C SER A 102 3.29 32.92 -5.25
N MET A 103 4.45 33.45 -4.82
CA MET A 103 5.60 33.63 -5.71
C MET A 103 6.23 32.28 -6.09
N LEU A 104 6.36 31.36 -5.12
CA LEU A 104 6.81 29.99 -5.36
C LEU A 104 5.85 29.29 -6.33
N ARG A 105 4.54 29.34 -6.04
CA ARG A 105 3.50 28.77 -6.88
C ARG A 105 3.54 29.30 -8.32
N ASP A 106 3.67 30.61 -8.50
CA ASP A 106 3.70 31.22 -9.83
C ASP A 106 4.98 30.84 -10.61
N ALA A 107 6.11 30.68 -9.91
CA ALA A 107 7.36 30.18 -10.51
C ALA A 107 7.26 28.71 -10.93
N MET A 108 6.72 27.86 -10.06
CA MET A 108 6.41 26.46 -10.37
C MET A 108 5.47 26.34 -11.57
N ASN A 109 4.42 27.16 -11.63
CA ASN A 109 3.49 27.18 -12.76
C ASN A 109 4.15 27.45 -14.11
N LYS A 110 5.16 28.33 -14.16
CA LYS A 110 5.92 28.59 -15.39
C LYS A 110 6.71 27.36 -15.84
N ILE A 111 7.31 26.64 -14.90
CA ILE A 111 8.06 25.40 -15.17
C ILE A 111 7.14 24.33 -15.74
N PHE A 112 6.00 24.08 -15.09
CA PHE A 112 5.03 23.09 -15.54
C PHE A 112 4.42 23.45 -16.89
N MET A 113 4.06 24.72 -17.11
CA MET A 113 3.56 25.20 -18.40
C MET A 113 4.59 24.96 -19.52
N ALA A 114 5.87 25.29 -19.29
CA ALA A 114 6.91 25.08 -20.28
C ALA A 114 7.10 23.59 -20.62
N ARG A 115 7.08 22.72 -19.62
CA ARG A 115 7.37 21.28 -19.80
C ARG A 115 6.18 20.47 -20.36
N PHE A 116 4.98 20.73 -19.87
CA PHE A 116 3.79 19.92 -20.14
C PHE A 116 2.80 20.59 -21.08
N GLN A 117 3.02 21.86 -21.46
CA GLN A 117 2.06 22.69 -22.21
C GLN A 117 0.71 22.85 -21.48
N GLU A 118 0.70 22.57 -20.18
CA GLU A 118 -0.44 22.62 -19.28
C GLU A 118 0.02 23.17 -17.94
N SER A 119 -0.77 24.04 -17.33
CA SER A 119 -0.44 24.65 -16.04
C SER A 119 -0.79 23.74 -14.87
N MET A 120 -0.04 23.86 -13.78
CA MET A 120 -0.45 23.41 -12.44
C MET A 120 -1.13 24.56 -11.67
N ALA A 121 -2.12 25.19 -12.29
CA ALA A 121 -2.64 26.48 -11.86
C ALA A 121 -3.62 26.42 -10.67
N PRO A 122 -3.82 27.55 -9.95
CA PRO A 122 -4.87 27.66 -8.96
C PRO A 122 -6.24 27.28 -9.54
N HIS A 123 -7.04 26.57 -8.76
CA HIS A 123 -8.36 26.12 -9.21
C HIS A 123 -9.38 26.15 -8.09
N ALA A 124 -10.56 26.71 -8.37
CA ALA A 124 -11.67 26.73 -7.43
C ALA A 124 -12.32 25.34 -7.34
N ILE A 125 -12.42 24.79 -6.14
CA ILE A 125 -13.09 23.52 -5.84
C ILE A 125 -14.34 23.77 -4.98
N LEU A 126 -15.43 23.07 -5.31
CA LEU A 126 -16.76 23.25 -4.72
C LEU A 126 -17.28 24.71 -4.69
N GLY A 127 -16.70 25.61 -5.49
CA GLY A 127 -17.02 27.03 -5.47
C GLY A 127 -16.74 27.74 -4.14
N ARG A 128 -15.96 27.12 -3.24
CA ARG A 128 -15.69 27.62 -1.88
C ARG A 128 -14.21 27.77 -1.57
N TYR A 129 -13.38 26.90 -2.11
CA TYR A 129 -11.95 26.85 -1.80
C TYR A 129 -11.14 26.90 -3.07
N GLU A 130 -9.92 27.40 -2.99
CA GLU A 130 -8.96 27.38 -4.07
C GLU A 130 -7.80 26.47 -3.66
N VAL A 131 -7.42 25.55 -4.55
CA VAL A 131 -6.18 24.77 -4.42
C VAL A 131 -5.04 25.55 -5.04
N ASP A 132 -3.82 25.38 -4.54
CA ASP A 132 -2.68 26.13 -5.09
C ASP A 132 -2.35 25.69 -6.52
N GLY A 133 -2.48 24.39 -6.80
CA GLY A 133 -2.26 23.86 -8.13
C GLY A 133 -3.12 22.65 -8.46
N LEU A 134 -3.75 22.68 -9.63
CA LEU A 134 -4.42 21.53 -10.23
C LEU A 134 -3.95 21.37 -11.68
N GLN A 135 -3.44 20.19 -12.00
CA GLN A 135 -3.00 19.87 -13.34
C GLN A 135 -4.02 18.97 -14.04
N TRP A 136 -4.28 19.30 -15.30
CA TRP A 136 -5.16 18.57 -16.20
C TRP A 136 -4.37 18.04 -17.38
N LEU A 137 -4.72 16.85 -17.86
CA LEU A 137 -4.30 16.33 -19.15
C LEU A 137 -5.53 15.78 -19.86
N SER A 138 -5.78 16.23 -21.09
CA SER A 138 -6.95 15.80 -21.88
C SER A 138 -8.28 15.89 -21.11
N LYS A 139 -8.48 16.96 -20.31
CA LYS A 139 -9.65 17.20 -19.43
C LYS A 139 -9.79 16.22 -18.25
N ILE A 140 -8.79 15.42 -17.96
CA ILE A 140 -8.71 14.57 -16.78
C ILE A 140 -7.79 15.23 -15.76
N MET A 141 -8.23 15.27 -14.51
CA MET A 141 -7.43 15.76 -13.38
C MET A 141 -6.35 14.71 -13.06
N VAL A 142 -5.07 15.08 -13.12
CA VAL A 142 -3.95 14.11 -13.01
C VAL A 142 -3.04 14.37 -11.81
N ALA A 143 -2.92 15.62 -11.38
CA ALA A 143 -2.14 15.97 -10.20
C ALA A 143 -2.72 17.18 -9.46
N LEU A 144 -2.50 17.23 -8.15
CA LEU A 144 -2.82 18.35 -7.27
C LEU A 144 -1.57 18.78 -6.52
N ALA A 145 -1.36 20.08 -6.33
CA ALA A 145 -0.22 20.63 -5.63
C ALA A 145 -0.61 21.50 -4.44
N GLU A 146 0.15 21.35 -3.35
CA GLU A 146 0.18 22.25 -2.20
C GLU A 146 1.59 22.85 -2.08
N TYR A 147 1.68 24.18 -2.05
CA TYR A 147 2.96 24.88 -1.94
C TYR A 147 3.07 25.60 -0.59
N LYS A 148 4.13 25.30 0.15
CA LYS A 148 4.61 26.10 1.28
C LYS A 148 5.99 26.62 0.98
N LYS A 149 6.19 27.91 1.22
CA LYS A 149 7.51 28.54 1.05
C LYS A 149 8.55 28.00 2.04
N ASP A 150 8.10 27.57 3.22
CA ASP A 150 8.94 27.03 4.30
C ASP A 150 8.08 26.20 5.28
N ALA A 151 8.72 25.60 6.28
CA ALA A 151 8.04 24.81 7.31
C ALA A 151 7.49 25.65 8.49
N SER A 152 7.39 26.98 8.37
CA SER A 152 6.94 27.87 9.46
C SER A 152 5.42 28.03 9.56
N GLY A 153 4.67 27.48 8.59
CA GLY A 153 3.22 27.52 8.57
C GLY A 153 2.57 26.73 9.71
N GLY A 154 1.40 27.19 10.18
CA GLY A 154 0.61 26.49 11.19
C GLY A 154 -0.19 25.28 10.66
N SER A 155 -0.52 25.26 9.36
CA SER A 155 -1.20 24.13 8.71
C SER A 155 -0.20 23.12 8.18
N GLU A 156 -0.52 21.84 8.33
CA GLU A 156 0.34 20.77 7.83
C GLU A 156 0.00 20.49 6.34
N PRO A 157 0.97 20.55 5.42
CA PRO A 157 0.69 20.51 3.98
C PRO A 157 0.09 19.19 3.49
N GLN A 158 0.48 18.04 4.08
CA GLN A 158 -0.11 16.75 3.75
C GLN A 158 -1.58 16.69 4.19
N PHE A 159 -1.93 17.21 5.36
CA PHE A 159 -3.32 17.26 5.83
C PHE A 159 -4.18 18.13 4.93
N GLN A 160 -3.62 19.23 4.44
CA GLN A 160 -4.28 20.13 3.52
C GLN A 160 -4.49 19.47 2.14
N SER A 161 -3.46 18.81 1.60
CA SER A 161 -3.54 18.11 0.30
C SER A 161 -4.55 16.94 0.32
N VAL A 162 -4.62 16.18 1.43
CA VAL A 162 -5.64 15.14 1.66
C VAL A 162 -7.05 15.72 1.56
N HIS A 163 -7.28 16.87 2.20
CA HIS A 163 -8.59 17.52 2.20
C HIS A 163 -8.93 18.07 0.82
N TYR A 164 -7.97 18.67 0.13
CA TYR A 164 -8.16 19.18 -1.22
C TYR A 164 -8.45 18.07 -2.22
N TYR A 165 -7.73 16.96 -2.19
CA TYR A 165 -8.03 15.78 -3.03
C TYR A 165 -9.45 15.26 -2.79
N SER A 166 -9.83 15.08 -1.52
CA SER A 166 -11.16 14.62 -1.14
C SER A 166 -12.27 15.53 -1.67
N THR A 167 -12.01 16.84 -1.66
CA THR A 167 -12.96 17.87 -2.08
C THR A 167 -13.02 18.02 -3.60
N ALA A 168 -11.88 17.98 -4.29
CA ALA A 168 -11.78 18.10 -5.74
C ALA A 168 -12.44 16.91 -6.47
N THR A 169 -12.39 15.72 -5.88
CA THR A 169 -12.92 14.48 -6.48
C THR A 169 -14.37 14.18 -6.12
N ILE A 170 -14.99 14.93 -5.21
CA ILE A 170 -16.28 14.57 -4.59
C ILE A 170 -17.42 14.41 -5.59
N ASN A 171 -17.48 15.26 -6.62
CA ASN A 171 -18.54 15.21 -7.63
C ASN A 171 -18.41 13.98 -8.52
N GLU A 172 -17.19 13.58 -8.90
CA GLU A 172 -16.96 12.35 -9.65
C GLU A 172 -17.19 11.11 -8.77
N ALA A 173 -16.83 11.20 -7.49
CA ALA A 173 -17.02 10.14 -6.52
C ALA A 173 -18.51 9.87 -6.20
N GLU A 174 -19.38 10.85 -6.40
CA GLU A 174 -20.82 10.73 -6.21
C GLU A 174 -21.52 10.07 -7.40
N LYS A 175 -20.98 10.25 -8.62
CA LYS A 175 -21.57 9.70 -9.85
C LYS A 175 -21.49 8.17 -9.90
N ASP A 176 -20.40 7.61 -9.39
CA ASP A 176 -20.20 6.17 -9.34
C ASP A 176 -19.36 5.79 -8.11
N LEU A 177 -19.97 4.97 -7.26
CA LEU A 177 -19.45 4.60 -5.94
C LEU A 177 -18.30 3.58 -6.03
N GLN A 178 -18.00 3.06 -7.22
CA GLN A 178 -16.87 2.16 -7.47
C GLN A 178 -15.69 2.86 -8.14
N ARG A 179 -15.78 4.16 -8.49
CA ARG A 179 -14.65 4.87 -9.09
C ARG A 179 -13.52 5.09 -8.10
N ARG A 180 -12.30 4.81 -8.54
CA ARG A 180 -11.06 4.94 -7.77
C ARG A 180 -10.42 6.32 -7.90
N LEU A 181 -10.64 7.04 -9.00
CA LEU A 181 -10.21 8.45 -9.18
C LEU A 181 -8.74 8.70 -8.76
N PRO A 182 -7.75 7.94 -9.30
CA PRO A 182 -6.37 8.09 -8.88
C PRO A 182 -5.83 9.48 -9.20
N LEU A 183 -5.10 10.07 -8.25
CA LEU A 183 -4.47 11.38 -8.40
C LEU A 183 -3.11 11.41 -7.71
N LEU A 184 -2.11 12.03 -8.34
CA LEU A 184 -0.85 12.36 -7.67
C LEU A 184 -1.02 13.66 -6.87
N LEU A 185 -0.66 13.62 -5.59
CA LEU A 185 -0.64 14.78 -4.71
C LEU A 185 0.81 15.18 -4.49
N MET A 186 1.19 16.32 -5.04
CA MET A 186 2.49 16.95 -4.89
C MET A 186 2.45 17.92 -3.73
N THR A 187 3.43 17.82 -2.83
CA THR A 187 3.57 18.74 -1.71
C THR A 187 4.99 19.29 -1.73
N CYS A 188 5.08 20.61 -1.84
CA CYS A 188 6.34 21.35 -1.89
C CYS A 188 6.45 22.18 -0.61
N VAL A 189 7.52 21.99 0.16
CA VAL A 189 7.81 22.77 1.38
C VAL A 189 9.24 23.28 1.29
N GLY A 190 9.40 24.56 0.94
CA GLY A 190 10.70 25.13 0.61
C GLY A 190 11.39 24.33 -0.50
N SER A 191 12.57 23.79 -0.23
CA SER A 191 13.34 22.99 -1.16
C SER A 191 12.92 21.52 -1.23
N VAL A 192 11.95 21.05 -0.43
CA VAL A 192 11.57 19.64 -0.36
C VAL A 192 10.28 19.36 -1.13
N LEU A 193 10.35 18.42 -2.07
CA LEU A 193 9.21 17.90 -2.82
C LEU A 193 8.86 16.49 -2.34
N THR A 194 7.57 16.23 -2.10
CA THR A 194 7.05 14.91 -1.73
C THR A 194 5.80 14.56 -2.52
N PHE A 195 5.67 13.31 -2.94
CA PHE A 195 4.46 12.79 -3.59
C PHE A 195 3.67 11.83 -2.69
N SER A 196 2.34 11.96 -2.79
CA SER A 196 1.37 11.01 -2.25
C SER A 196 0.44 10.53 -3.37
N GLY A 197 -0.12 9.33 -3.20
CA GLY A 197 -1.15 8.81 -4.11
C GLY A 197 -2.52 8.90 -3.43
N GLY A 198 -3.46 9.59 -4.07
CA GLY A 198 -4.87 9.59 -3.66
C GLY A 198 -5.67 8.63 -4.53
N VAL A 199 -6.48 7.77 -3.90
CA VAL A 199 -7.39 6.84 -4.58
C VAL A 199 -8.63 6.62 -3.70
N TRP A 200 -9.81 6.45 -4.27
CA TRP A 200 -11.03 6.11 -3.54
C TRP A 200 -11.19 4.59 -3.45
N ASN A 201 -11.54 4.11 -2.26
CA ASN A 201 -12.17 2.80 -2.12
C ASN A 201 -13.71 2.95 -2.18
N SER A 202 -14.47 1.92 -1.83
CA SER A 202 -15.94 1.99 -1.91
C SER A 202 -16.58 2.91 -0.87
N GLU A 203 -15.82 3.35 0.15
CA GLU A 203 -16.32 4.13 1.28
C GLU A 203 -15.77 5.56 1.33
N LYS A 204 -14.48 5.77 1.03
CA LYS A 204 -13.78 7.03 1.29
C LYS A 204 -12.44 7.13 0.55
N PRO A 205 -11.82 8.32 0.51
CA PRO A 205 -10.46 8.50 0.02
C PRO A 205 -9.44 7.74 0.85
N VAL A 206 -8.49 7.10 0.18
CA VAL A 206 -7.25 6.52 0.69
C VAL A 206 -6.09 7.35 0.14
N VAL A 207 -5.37 8.03 1.02
CA VAL A 207 -4.26 8.91 0.66
C VAL A 207 -3.04 8.55 1.48
N GLN A 208 -2.02 8.01 0.84
CA GLN A 208 -0.77 7.63 1.50
C GLN A 208 0.44 8.21 0.78
N LYS A 209 1.48 8.50 1.56
CA LYS A 209 2.76 8.97 1.02
C LYS A 209 3.40 7.87 0.20
N LEU A 210 3.91 8.24 -0.96
CA LEU A 210 4.76 7.37 -1.77
C LEU A 210 6.19 7.58 -1.26
N PHE A 211 6.53 7.02 -0.10
CA PHE A 211 7.69 7.38 0.73
C PHE A 211 9.04 7.53 0.01
N GLU A 212 9.28 6.77 -1.06
CA GLU A 212 10.53 6.86 -1.84
C GLU A 212 10.56 8.09 -2.77
N ALA A 213 9.40 8.70 -3.03
CA ALA A 213 9.20 9.87 -3.87
C ALA A 213 9.28 11.19 -3.08
N THR A 214 10.36 11.33 -2.32
CA THR A 214 10.76 12.58 -1.66
C THR A 214 12.18 12.95 -2.10
N ALA A 215 12.35 14.19 -2.56
CA ALA A 215 13.63 14.75 -2.95
C ALA A 215 13.76 16.21 -2.49
N SER A 216 14.97 16.59 -2.09
CA SER A 216 15.34 18.00 -1.89
C SER A 216 15.88 18.56 -3.21
N PHE A 217 15.67 19.86 -3.43
CA PHE A 217 16.00 20.59 -4.65
C PHE A 217 16.97 21.76 -4.39
N ASP A 218 17.77 21.65 -3.32
CA ASP A 218 18.82 22.57 -2.90
C ASP A 218 20.23 21.95 -3.01
N TRP A 219 20.37 20.88 -3.79
CA TRP A 219 21.63 20.16 -4.00
C TRP A 219 22.65 20.97 -4.80
N ASP A 220 23.94 20.74 -4.60
CA ASP A 220 25.00 21.32 -5.43
C ASP A 220 25.09 20.65 -6.81
N MET A 221 25.42 21.39 -7.87
CA MET A 221 25.51 20.85 -9.24
C MET A 221 26.56 19.74 -9.38
N SER A 222 27.52 19.61 -8.46
CA SER A 222 28.47 18.50 -8.43
C SER A 222 27.90 17.22 -7.79
N ASN A 223 26.67 17.24 -7.28
CA ASN A 223 26.02 16.08 -6.67
C ASN A 223 25.20 15.32 -7.71
N ASP A 224 25.90 14.48 -8.47
CA ASP A 224 25.31 13.66 -9.53
C ASP A 224 24.20 12.72 -9.01
N GLU A 225 24.33 12.19 -7.78
CA GLU A 225 23.32 11.31 -7.19
C GLU A 225 22.01 12.04 -6.90
N ALA A 226 22.09 13.27 -6.37
CA ALA A 226 20.91 14.09 -6.13
C ALA A 226 20.26 14.55 -7.44
N MET A 227 21.05 14.92 -8.44
CA MET A 227 20.56 15.26 -9.78
C MET A 227 19.84 14.07 -10.43
N GLU A 228 20.47 12.89 -10.41
CA GLU A 228 19.90 11.66 -10.96
C GLU A 228 18.59 11.28 -10.25
N LYS A 229 18.56 11.34 -8.91
CA LYS A 229 17.34 11.09 -8.14
C LYS A 229 16.23 12.08 -8.47
N ALA A 230 16.56 13.37 -8.61
CA ALA A 230 15.59 14.40 -8.99
C ALA A 230 15.04 14.17 -10.40
N ALA A 231 15.90 13.84 -11.37
CA ALA A 231 15.51 13.53 -12.74
C ALA A 231 14.63 12.26 -12.81
N ARG A 232 14.96 11.19 -12.07
CA ARG A 232 14.09 9.99 -11.95
C ARG A 232 12.73 10.32 -11.34
N LEU A 233 12.69 11.20 -10.34
CA LEU A 233 11.43 11.65 -9.75
C LEU A 233 10.56 12.40 -10.76
N MET A 234 11.16 13.30 -11.55
CA MET A 234 10.48 14.05 -12.61
C MET A 234 10.01 13.17 -13.76
N ARG A 235 10.80 12.16 -14.12
CA ARG A 235 10.41 11.12 -15.06
C ARG A 235 9.22 10.32 -14.58
N ALA A 236 9.30 9.80 -13.35
CA ALA A 236 8.22 9.02 -12.73
C ALA A 236 6.92 9.82 -12.70
N TYR A 237 7.01 11.12 -12.37
CA TYR A 237 5.87 12.04 -12.42
C TYR A 237 5.27 12.13 -13.82
N SER A 238 6.09 12.38 -14.84
CA SER A 238 5.64 12.50 -16.25
C SER A 238 4.95 11.24 -16.77
N ILE A 239 5.47 10.06 -16.42
CA ILE A 239 4.86 8.77 -16.76
C ILE A 239 3.51 8.63 -16.04
N ALA A 240 3.48 8.86 -14.73
CA ALA A 240 2.28 8.64 -13.93
C ALA A 240 1.12 9.57 -14.30
N ILE A 241 1.36 10.86 -14.56
CA ILE A 241 0.28 11.76 -14.99
C ILE A 241 -0.30 11.33 -16.36
N THR A 242 0.54 10.80 -17.25
CA THR A 242 0.10 10.26 -18.54
C THR A 242 -0.76 9.02 -18.33
N GLU A 243 -0.34 8.08 -17.47
CA GLU A 243 -1.13 6.90 -17.12
C GLU A 243 -2.46 7.25 -16.46
N ILE A 244 -2.49 8.24 -15.56
CA ILE A 244 -3.73 8.70 -14.90
C ILE A 244 -4.70 9.27 -15.95
N SER A 245 -4.20 10.02 -16.94
CA SER A 245 -5.05 10.64 -17.97
C SER A 245 -5.87 9.64 -18.81
N VAL A 246 -5.43 8.38 -18.86
CA VAL A 246 -6.08 7.29 -19.60
C VAL A 246 -6.58 6.16 -18.69
N TYR A 247 -6.57 6.38 -17.37
CA TYR A 247 -6.88 5.37 -16.38
C TYR A 247 -8.32 4.87 -16.51
N LYS A 248 -8.49 3.55 -16.35
CA LYS A 248 -9.78 2.87 -16.31
C LYS A 248 -9.90 2.12 -15.00
N ASP A 249 -11.05 2.30 -14.34
CA ASP A 249 -11.37 1.56 -13.12
C ASP A 249 -11.42 0.05 -13.42
N PRO A 250 -10.86 -0.81 -12.54
CA PRO A 250 -11.00 -2.25 -12.67
C PRO A 250 -12.47 -2.70 -12.62
N ALA A 251 -12.77 -3.82 -13.29
CA ALA A 251 -14.13 -4.38 -13.35
C ALA A 251 -14.54 -5.15 -12.07
N HIS A 252 -14.14 -4.66 -10.91
CA HIS A 252 -14.40 -5.25 -9.60
C HIS A 252 -14.40 -4.18 -8.49
N SER A 253 -14.78 -4.56 -7.27
CA SER A 253 -14.93 -3.61 -6.16
C SER A 253 -13.70 -2.71 -5.96
N ALA A 254 -13.94 -1.44 -5.66
CA ALA A 254 -12.92 -0.46 -5.30
C ALA A 254 -12.14 -0.81 -4.02
N ASP A 255 -12.59 -1.81 -3.25
CA ASP A 255 -11.93 -2.25 -2.01
C ASP A 255 -10.88 -3.33 -2.24
N PHE A 256 -10.82 -3.94 -3.43
CA PHE A 256 -9.85 -4.97 -3.74
C PHE A 256 -8.65 -4.41 -4.51
N PRO A 257 -7.47 -5.06 -4.41
CA PRO A 257 -6.33 -4.73 -5.24
C PRO A 257 -6.69 -4.74 -6.73
N ASP A 258 -6.03 -3.91 -7.54
CA ASP A 258 -6.31 -3.78 -8.98
C ASP A 258 -5.83 -4.98 -9.83
N VAL A 259 -4.96 -5.84 -9.28
CA VAL A 259 -4.47 -7.05 -9.96
C VAL A 259 -5.48 -8.19 -9.83
N THR A 260 -5.82 -8.83 -10.96
CA THR A 260 -6.79 -9.95 -11.04
C THR A 260 -6.30 -11.13 -11.88
N SER A 261 -5.00 -11.15 -12.21
CA SER A 261 -4.42 -12.22 -13.00
C SER A 261 -2.94 -12.39 -12.76
N TRP A 262 -2.43 -13.56 -13.13
CA TRP A 262 -1.02 -13.83 -13.25
C TRP A 262 -0.73 -14.65 -14.50
N ASP A 263 0.49 -14.55 -15.02
CA ASP A 263 0.93 -15.35 -16.15
C ASP A 263 1.44 -16.71 -15.66
N ASP A 264 1.19 -17.77 -16.43
CA ASP A 264 1.75 -19.10 -16.22
C ASP A 264 3.12 -19.20 -16.92
N PRO A 265 4.24 -19.11 -16.19
CA PRO A 265 5.55 -19.19 -16.82
C PRO A 265 5.88 -20.60 -17.33
N GLN A 266 5.19 -21.65 -16.87
CA GLN A 266 5.51 -23.05 -17.22
C GLN A 266 4.75 -23.52 -18.46
N HIS A 267 3.46 -23.17 -18.57
CA HIS A 267 2.59 -23.65 -19.65
C HIS A 267 2.26 -22.55 -20.68
N GLY A 268 2.60 -21.31 -20.38
CA GLY A 268 2.13 -20.14 -21.13
C GLY A 268 0.64 -19.88 -20.87
N GLY A 269 0.23 -18.62 -21.04
CA GLY A 269 -1.14 -18.19 -20.79
C GLY A 269 -1.27 -17.38 -19.51
N GLN A 270 -2.48 -16.85 -19.29
CA GLN A 270 -2.80 -15.97 -18.18
C GLN A 270 -3.96 -16.57 -17.40
N HIS A 271 -3.77 -16.73 -16.10
CA HIS A 271 -4.81 -17.20 -15.18
C HIS A 271 -5.52 -15.98 -14.61
N GLN A 272 -6.82 -15.86 -14.89
CA GLN A 272 -7.68 -14.83 -14.34
C GLN A 272 -8.38 -15.32 -13.07
N PHE A 273 -8.63 -14.40 -12.15
CA PHE A 273 -9.41 -14.69 -10.95
C PHE A 273 -10.30 -13.50 -10.57
N ARG A 274 -11.31 -13.79 -9.76
CA ARG A 274 -12.23 -12.79 -9.21
C ARG A 274 -12.19 -12.83 -7.69
N TYR A 275 -12.00 -11.68 -7.08
CA TYR A 275 -12.11 -11.53 -5.63
C TYR A 275 -13.54 -11.79 -5.15
N VAL A 276 -13.65 -12.49 -4.02
CA VAL A 276 -14.91 -12.75 -3.32
C VAL A 276 -14.97 -11.87 -2.08
N GLU A 277 -13.96 -11.95 -1.21
CA GLU A 277 -13.90 -11.18 0.03
C GLU A 277 -12.47 -11.02 0.53
N ARG A 278 -12.26 -10.05 1.42
CA ARG A 278 -11.00 -9.88 2.14
C ARG A 278 -11.08 -10.57 3.50
N VAL A 279 -10.03 -11.26 3.89
CA VAL A 279 -9.85 -11.75 5.26
C VAL A 279 -9.57 -10.55 6.19
N PRO A 280 -10.39 -10.31 7.23
CA PRO A 280 -10.22 -9.14 8.11
C PRO A 280 -8.82 -9.06 8.73
N GLY A 281 -8.24 -7.86 8.80
CA GLY A 281 -6.93 -7.64 9.40
C GLY A 281 -5.72 -8.05 8.55
N HIS A 282 -5.94 -8.61 7.36
CA HIS A 282 -4.88 -9.11 6.50
C HIS A 282 -5.01 -8.59 5.07
N LEU A 283 -3.87 -8.49 4.37
CA LEU A 283 -3.81 -8.34 2.91
C LEU A 283 -3.94 -9.71 2.23
N LEU A 284 -4.97 -10.45 2.63
CA LEU A 284 -5.29 -11.80 2.19
C LEU A 284 -6.74 -11.80 1.70
N PHE A 285 -6.97 -12.33 0.51
CA PHE A 285 -8.25 -12.25 -0.18
C PHE A 285 -8.67 -13.63 -0.67
N ARG A 286 -9.92 -14.00 -0.44
CA ARG A 286 -10.53 -15.17 -1.07
C ARG A 286 -10.91 -14.80 -2.49
N ALA A 287 -10.63 -15.69 -3.42
CA ALA A 287 -10.91 -15.52 -4.83
C ALA A 287 -11.36 -16.84 -5.46
N THR A 288 -11.90 -16.75 -6.67
CA THR A 288 -12.17 -17.90 -7.53
C THR A 288 -11.55 -17.69 -8.90
N ASP A 289 -10.95 -18.72 -9.46
CA ASP A 289 -10.51 -18.70 -10.86
C ASP A 289 -11.69 -18.87 -11.84
N GLU A 290 -11.38 -18.95 -13.14
CA GLU A 290 -12.36 -19.17 -14.20
C GLU A 290 -13.06 -20.55 -14.12
N SER A 291 -12.43 -21.54 -13.48
CA SER A 291 -12.99 -22.87 -13.22
C SER A 291 -13.79 -22.94 -11.92
N ASN A 292 -13.99 -21.80 -11.23
CA ASN A 292 -14.58 -21.69 -9.89
C ASN A 292 -13.79 -22.43 -8.79
N GLN A 293 -12.52 -22.74 -9.01
CA GLN A 293 -11.65 -23.23 -7.95
C GLN A 293 -11.35 -22.10 -6.97
N ARG A 294 -11.43 -22.39 -5.66
CA ARG A 294 -11.15 -21.41 -4.62
C ARG A 294 -9.66 -21.18 -4.43
N LEU A 295 -9.31 -19.92 -4.32
CA LEU A 295 -7.95 -19.41 -4.17
C LEU A 295 -7.86 -18.49 -2.97
N LEU A 296 -6.69 -18.45 -2.37
CA LEU A 296 -6.25 -17.38 -1.48
C LEU A 296 -5.17 -16.56 -2.17
N VAL A 297 -5.38 -15.26 -2.24
CA VAL A 297 -4.46 -14.28 -2.84
C VAL A 297 -3.92 -13.39 -1.72
N LYS A 298 -2.63 -13.48 -1.45
CA LYS A 298 -1.91 -12.69 -0.44
C LYS A 298 -1.06 -11.62 -1.11
N PHE A 299 -1.02 -10.43 -0.53
CA PHE A 299 -0.09 -9.37 -0.91
C PHE A 299 0.91 -9.13 0.22
N THR A 300 2.19 -9.26 -0.08
CA THR A 300 3.28 -9.10 0.90
C THR A 300 4.51 -8.48 0.27
N LYS A 301 5.43 -7.97 1.09
CA LYS A 301 6.70 -7.38 0.65
C LYS A 301 7.84 -8.41 0.61
N ARG A 302 7.68 -9.55 1.27
CA ARG A 302 8.68 -10.61 1.38
C ARG A 302 7.96 -11.95 1.42
N TYR A 303 8.52 -12.94 0.74
CA TYR A 303 7.96 -14.28 0.67
C TYR A 303 9.04 -15.26 0.26
N SER A 304 9.03 -16.48 0.79
CA SER A 304 9.87 -17.57 0.26
C SER A 304 9.03 -18.57 -0.54
N PRO A 305 9.04 -18.46 -1.89
CA PRO A 305 8.45 -19.47 -2.75
C PRO A 305 9.07 -20.85 -2.54
N GLU A 306 10.39 -20.94 -2.37
CA GLU A 306 11.14 -22.20 -2.28
C GLU A 306 10.74 -22.99 -1.03
N LEU A 307 10.66 -22.28 0.11
CA LEU A 307 10.21 -22.87 1.37
C LEU A 307 8.77 -23.35 1.28
N HIS A 308 7.87 -22.51 0.74
CA HIS A 308 6.46 -22.89 0.61
C HIS A 308 6.31 -24.12 -0.30
N HIS A 309 6.97 -24.14 -1.46
CA HIS A 309 6.96 -25.31 -2.36
C HIS A 309 7.49 -26.56 -1.65
N PHE A 310 8.60 -26.45 -0.91
CA PHE A 310 9.14 -27.57 -0.14
C PHE A 310 8.11 -28.13 0.85
N CYS A 311 7.47 -27.27 1.64
CA CYS A 311 6.45 -27.69 2.62
C CYS A 311 5.21 -28.29 1.95
N ALA A 312 4.75 -27.70 0.84
CA ALA A 312 3.60 -28.17 0.08
C ALA A 312 3.85 -29.55 -0.55
N GLN A 313 5.03 -29.77 -1.15
CA GLN A 313 5.44 -31.07 -1.71
C GLN A 313 5.54 -32.17 -0.64
N LYS A 314 5.85 -31.80 0.60
CA LYS A 314 5.86 -32.71 1.75
C LYS A 314 4.50 -32.88 2.42
N GLY A 315 3.45 -32.20 1.92
CA GLY A 315 2.08 -32.35 2.35
C GLY A 315 1.72 -31.65 3.66
N PHE A 316 2.52 -30.67 4.10
CA PHE A 316 2.25 -29.90 5.33
C PHE A 316 2.16 -28.38 5.08
N ALA A 317 1.85 -27.97 3.85
CA ALA A 317 1.40 -26.62 3.53
C ALA A 317 0.36 -26.69 2.41
N PRO A 318 -0.51 -25.67 2.26
CA PRO A 318 -1.38 -25.55 1.08
C PRO A 318 -0.56 -25.52 -0.21
N GLU A 319 -1.19 -25.87 -1.33
CA GLU A 319 -0.52 -25.80 -2.63
C GLU A 319 -0.27 -24.34 -3.03
N LEU A 320 0.98 -24.00 -3.35
CA LEU A 320 1.34 -22.71 -3.91
C LEU A 320 1.12 -22.73 -5.44
N LYS A 321 0.29 -21.82 -5.95
CA LYS A 321 -0.02 -21.70 -7.38
C LYS A 321 0.91 -20.73 -8.09
N ALA A 322 1.17 -19.57 -7.49
CA ALA A 322 2.02 -18.55 -8.09
C ALA A 322 2.61 -17.58 -7.06
N VAL A 323 3.77 -17.02 -7.39
CA VAL A 323 4.35 -15.85 -6.73
C VAL A 323 4.80 -14.88 -7.82
N VAL A 324 4.21 -13.69 -7.84
CA VAL A 324 4.39 -12.70 -8.89
C VAL A 324 4.89 -11.40 -8.27
N ASP A 325 5.97 -10.84 -8.79
CA ASP A 325 6.33 -9.46 -8.49
C ASP A 325 5.40 -8.53 -9.27
N ILE A 326 4.69 -7.66 -8.55
CA ILE A 326 3.70 -6.77 -9.13
C ILE A 326 4.14 -5.29 -9.03
N GLY A 327 5.41 -5.02 -8.70
CA GLY A 327 5.94 -3.67 -8.58
C GLY A 327 5.65 -2.97 -7.25
N GLY A 328 6.34 -1.86 -7.00
CA GLY A 328 6.31 -1.12 -5.75
C GLY A 328 6.77 -1.98 -4.56
N ARG A 329 7.65 -2.97 -4.80
CA ARG A 329 8.09 -4.01 -3.85
C ARG A 329 7.00 -4.98 -3.38
N TRP A 330 5.83 -5.00 -4.00
CA TRP A 330 4.77 -5.95 -3.67
C TRP A 330 4.92 -7.26 -4.43
N ARG A 331 4.64 -8.36 -3.74
CA ARG A 331 4.43 -9.67 -4.33
C ARG A 331 2.98 -10.07 -4.16
N MET A 332 2.39 -10.60 -5.22
CA MET A 332 1.12 -11.32 -5.19
C MET A 332 1.42 -12.82 -5.08
N VAL A 333 0.87 -13.47 -4.07
CA VAL A 333 1.03 -14.90 -3.82
C VAL A 333 -0.34 -15.54 -3.94
N VAL A 334 -0.48 -16.49 -4.87
CA VAL A 334 -1.72 -17.23 -5.10
C VAL A 334 -1.53 -18.65 -4.61
N MET A 335 -2.41 -19.13 -3.74
CA MET A 335 -2.36 -20.49 -3.18
C MET A 335 -3.77 -21.11 -3.09
N ALA A 336 -3.83 -22.42 -2.91
CA ALA A 336 -5.10 -23.12 -2.70
C ALA A 336 -5.81 -22.63 -1.43
N ASP A 337 -7.11 -22.38 -1.52
CA ASP A 337 -7.94 -22.10 -0.34
C ASP A 337 -8.36 -23.40 0.35
N VAL A 338 -7.79 -23.66 1.52
CA VAL A 338 -8.11 -24.84 2.35
C VAL A 338 -9.08 -24.53 3.49
N SER A 339 -9.64 -23.30 3.55
CA SER A 339 -10.41 -22.82 4.70
C SER A 339 -11.76 -23.51 4.92
N GLU A 340 -12.25 -24.30 3.96
CA GLU A 340 -13.39 -25.20 4.20
C GLU A 340 -13.05 -26.37 5.12
N ALA A 341 -11.84 -26.92 4.97
CA ALA A 341 -11.41 -28.14 5.64
C ALA A 341 -10.43 -27.90 6.81
N TYR A 342 -9.85 -26.70 6.90
CA TYR A 342 -8.88 -26.34 7.92
C TYR A 342 -9.23 -25.03 8.64
N HIS A 343 -8.82 -24.92 9.90
CA HIS A 343 -8.88 -23.70 10.72
C HIS A 343 -7.50 -23.38 11.30
N SER A 344 -7.20 -22.11 11.54
CA SER A 344 -6.01 -21.76 12.32
C SER A 344 -6.16 -22.24 13.76
N VAL A 345 -5.12 -22.87 14.29
CA VAL A 345 -5.09 -23.35 15.68
C VAL A 345 -5.25 -22.19 16.66
N GLY A 346 -4.74 -21.01 16.30
CA GLY A 346 -4.83 -19.79 17.10
C GLY A 346 -6.20 -19.10 17.12
N GLU A 347 -7.18 -19.56 16.33
CA GLU A 347 -8.52 -18.94 16.28
C GLU A 347 -9.36 -19.23 17.52
N SER A 348 -9.24 -20.43 18.13
CA SER A 348 -10.05 -20.81 19.29
C SER A 348 -9.44 -21.95 20.12
N GLN A 349 -9.86 -22.03 21.39
CA GLN A 349 -9.47 -23.14 22.28
C GLN A 349 -9.98 -24.50 21.77
N GLU A 350 -11.12 -24.50 21.07
CA GLU A 350 -11.69 -25.70 20.45
C GLU A 350 -10.71 -26.29 19.43
N PHE A 351 -10.19 -25.47 18.50
CA PHE A 351 -9.24 -25.95 17.48
C PHE A 351 -7.89 -26.35 18.08
N SER A 352 -7.45 -25.65 19.13
CA SER A 352 -6.28 -26.07 19.90
C SER A 352 -6.43 -27.46 20.52
N SER A 353 -7.65 -27.82 20.97
CA SER A 353 -7.90 -29.14 21.55
C SER A 353 -7.91 -30.30 20.53
N ILE A 354 -8.07 -30.00 19.23
CA ILE A 354 -8.00 -30.99 18.15
C ILE A 354 -6.54 -31.43 17.91
N VAL A 355 -5.56 -30.58 18.26
CA VAL A 355 -4.14 -30.88 18.10
C VAL A 355 -3.73 -31.96 19.08
N THR A 356 -3.65 -33.20 18.59
CA THR A 356 -3.21 -34.34 19.39
C THR A 356 -1.68 -34.44 19.42
N HIS A 357 -1.14 -35.07 20.47
CA HIS A 357 0.31 -35.31 20.59
C HIS A 357 0.90 -36.03 19.35
N PRO A 358 0.27 -37.08 18.77
CA PRO A 358 0.79 -37.70 17.55
C PRO A 358 0.86 -36.75 16.34
N CYS A 359 -0.16 -35.89 16.18
CA CYS A 359 -0.24 -34.90 15.10
C CYS A 359 0.86 -33.84 15.24
N LEU A 360 1.08 -33.35 16.47
CA LEU A 360 2.16 -32.41 16.78
C LEU A 360 3.56 -33.02 16.54
N GLU A 361 3.77 -34.28 16.92
CA GLU A 361 5.06 -34.96 16.67
C GLU A 361 5.31 -35.20 15.17
N GLN A 362 4.27 -35.47 14.38
CA GLN A 362 4.40 -35.50 12.93
C GLN A 362 4.79 -34.13 12.36
N PHE A 363 4.17 -33.06 12.86
CA PHE A 363 4.49 -31.70 12.48
C PHE A 363 5.94 -31.32 12.84
N LYS A 364 6.41 -31.62 14.05
CA LYS A 364 7.82 -31.42 14.46
C LYS A 364 8.79 -32.17 13.55
N ARG A 365 8.48 -33.41 13.16
CA ARG A 365 9.29 -34.16 12.19
C ARG A 365 9.31 -33.49 10.82
N ALA A 366 8.20 -32.91 10.37
CA ALA A 366 8.14 -32.18 9.11
C ALA A 366 9.02 -30.91 9.15
N VAL A 367 8.98 -30.16 10.27
CA VAL A 367 9.85 -29.00 10.50
C VAL A 367 11.32 -29.40 10.60
N GLN A 368 11.65 -30.53 11.23
CA GLN A 368 13.02 -31.06 11.20
C GLN A 368 13.46 -31.40 9.77
N GLY A 369 12.57 -31.96 8.94
CA GLY A 369 12.83 -32.19 7.52
C GLY A 369 13.12 -30.90 6.75
N MET A 370 12.41 -29.81 7.08
CA MET A 370 12.65 -28.47 6.57
C MET A 370 14.03 -27.94 6.99
N HIS A 371 14.40 -28.07 8.27
CA HIS A 371 15.73 -27.70 8.77
C HIS A 371 16.87 -28.48 8.11
N ASN A 372 16.68 -29.80 7.92
CA ASN A 372 17.65 -30.65 7.25
C ASN A 372 17.86 -30.27 5.77
N ALA A 373 16.86 -29.65 5.15
CA ALA A 373 16.97 -29.08 3.80
C ALA A 373 17.57 -27.65 3.79
N GLY A 374 17.99 -27.13 4.95
CA GLY A 374 18.61 -25.83 5.10
C GLY A 374 17.62 -24.67 5.25
N PHE A 375 16.33 -24.94 5.37
CA PHE A 375 15.30 -23.91 5.49
C PHE A 375 14.92 -23.60 6.93
N VAL A 376 14.48 -22.37 7.18
CA VAL A 376 13.88 -21.88 8.44
C VAL A 376 12.58 -21.11 8.14
N HIS A 377 11.61 -21.14 9.04
CA HIS A 377 10.34 -20.40 8.89
C HIS A 377 10.39 -19.03 9.58
N GLY A 378 10.88 -18.99 10.82
CA GLY A 378 11.06 -17.78 11.63
C GLY A 378 9.79 -17.26 12.32
N ASP A 379 8.63 -17.83 12.04
CA ASP A 379 7.35 -17.42 12.66
C ASP A 379 6.41 -18.61 12.91
N ILE A 380 6.95 -19.72 13.42
CA ILE A 380 6.14 -20.88 13.80
C ILE A 380 5.34 -20.51 15.06
N ARG A 381 4.02 -20.49 14.96
CA ARG A 381 3.10 -20.19 16.09
C ARG A 381 1.71 -20.69 15.77
N LEU A 382 0.86 -20.85 16.81
CA LEU A 382 -0.51 -21.36 16.65
C LEU A 382 -1.33 -20.64 15.55
N PRO A 383 -1.28 -19.29 15.41
CA PRO A 383 -1.97 -18.61 14.30
C PRO A 383 -1.53 -19.04 12.88
N ASN A 384 -0.28 -19.49 12.75
CA ASN A 384 0.35 -19.86 11.48
C ASN A 384 0.32 -21.39 11.25
N ILE A 385 -0.40 -22.13 12.10
CA ILE A 385 -0.61 -23.57 11.97
C ILE A 385 -2.10 -23.80 11.74
N LEU A 386 -2.44 -24.57 10.73
CA LEU A 386 -3.80 -24.98 10.44
C LEU A 386 -4.03 -26.43 10.86
N VAL A 387 -5.17 -26.69 11.47
CA VAL A 387 -5.65 -28.02 11.84
C VAL A 387 -6.90 -28.36 11.05
N HIS A 388 -7.04 -29.63 10.66
CA HIS A 388 -8.22 -30.08 9.94
C HIS A 388 -9.44 -30.15 10.88
N LYS A 389 -10.61 -29.70 10.41
CA LYS A 389 -11.77 -29.45 11.29
C LYS A 389 -12.37 -30.69 11.94
N THR A 390 -12.28 -31.85 11.27
CA THR A 390 -13.02 -33.06 11.67
C THR A 390 -12.14 -34.31 11.74
N ASP A 391 -11.24 -34.48 10.77
CA ASP A 391 -10.28 -35.60 10.72
C ASP A 391 -8.95 -35.29 11.41
N VAL A 392 -8.75 -35.83 12.62
CA VAL A 392 -7.52 -35.71 13.42
C VAL A 392 -6.29 -36.40 12.82
N ASN A 393 -6.47 -37.26 11.81
CA ASN A 393 -5.38 -37.96 11.14
C ASN A 393 -4.78 -37.14 9.98
N LYS A 394 -5.41 -36.02 9.61
CA LYS A 394 -4.86 -35.11 8.62
C LYS A 394 -3.67 -34.34 9.20
N PRO A 395 -2.64 -34.06 8.39
CA PRO A 395 -1.47 -33.34 8.85
C PRO A 395 -1.83 -31.90 9.23
N LEU A 396 -1.13 -31.34 10.21
CA LEU A 396 -1.13 -29.89 10.41
C LEU A 396 -0.48 -29.22 9.20
N LEU A 397 -1.03 -28.07 8.79
CA LEU A 397 -0.46 -27.28 7.71
C LEU A 397 0.23 -26.03 8.28
N LEU A 398 1.42 -25.73 7.77
CA LEU A 398 2.14 -24.50 8.04
C LEU A 398 1.78 -23.46 6.98
N VAL A 399 1.55 -22.21 7.42
CA VAL A 399 1.28 -21.05 6.56
C VAL A 399 2.12 -19.85 7.00
N ASP A 400 2.05 -18.77 6.23
CA ASP A 400 2.75 -17.50 6.48
C ASP A 400 4.29 -17.53 6.28
N PHE A 401 4.71 -17.86 5.05
CA PHE A 401 6.11 -17.95 4.62
C PHE A 401 6.79 -16.59 4.33
N ASP A 402 6.38 -15.51 4.99
CA ASP A 402 6.86 -14.15 4.68
C ASP A 402 8.32 -13.92 5.11
N TRP A 403 8.76 -14.61 6.17
CA TRP A 403 10.08 -14.40 6.76
C TRP A 403 11.05 -15.55 6.50
N GLY A 404 10.53 -16.73 6.19
CA GLY A 404 11.31 -17.94 6.01
C GLY A 404 12.16 -17.93 4.75
N GLY A 405 12.99 -18.97 4.62
CA GLY A 405 13.94 -19.17 3.53
C GLY A 405 15.18 -19.90 4.03
N LEU A 406 16.34 -19.70 3.40
CA LEU A 406 17.58 -20.37 3.81
C LEU A 406 18.07 -19.87 5.17
N ALA A 407 18.44 -20.82 6.03
CA ALA A 407 18.95 -20.55 7.37
C ALA A 407 20.20 -19.66 7.30
N ASN A 408 20.28 -18.68 8.20
CA ASN A 408 21.36 -17.68 8.27
C ASN A 408 21.44 -16.69 7.09
N GLU A 409 20.58 -16.79 6.08
CA GLU A 409 20.49 -15.82 4.97
C GLU A 409 19.30 -14.88 5.10
N VAL A 410 18.12 -15.42 5.42
CA VAL A 410 16.92 -14.62 5.65
C VAL A 410 16.96 -13.93 7.02
N ARG A 411 16.36 -12.74 7.10
CA ARG A 411 16.43 -11.86 8.27
C ARG A 411 15.05 -11.46 8.75
N TYR A 412 14.92 -11.32 10.07
CA TYR A 412 13.74 -10.74 10.69
C TYR A 412 13.48 -9.32 10.16
N PRO A 413 12.20 -8.90 10.06
CA PRO A 413 11.88 -7.51 9.73
C PRO A 413 12.45 -6.55 10.77
N GLY A 414 12.58 -5.27 10.39
CA GLY A 414 13.11 -4.23 11.29
C GLY A 414 12.25 -3.98 12.54
N ALA A 415 10.97 -4.36 12.50
CA ALA A 415 10.04 -4.26 13.61
C ALA A 415 9.44 -5.63 13.92
N LEU A 416 9.87 -6.25 15.02
CA LEU A 416 9.24 -7.42 15.60
C LEU A 416 8.19 -7.00 16.64
N ASN A 417 7.09 -7.74 16.74
CA ASN A 417 6.10 -7.52 17.78
C ASN A 417 6.70 -7.89 19.15
N PRO A 418 6.84 -6.94 20.09
CA PRO A 418 7.49 -7.19 21.38
C PRO A 418 6.66 -8.07 22.33
N VAL A 419 5.36 -8.26 22.06
CA VAL A 419 4.47 -9.09 22.87
C VAL A 419 4.68 -10.58 22.59
N ILE A 420 5.18 -10.93 21.39
CA ILE A 420 5.41 -12.33 21.02
C ILE A 420 6.74 -12.78 21.61
N GLN A 421 6.70 -13.79 22.48
CA GLN A 421 7.90 -14.41 23.02
C GLN A 421 8.70 -15.09 21.91
N ARG A 422 10.01 -14.86 21.89
CA ARG A 422 10.93 -15.37 20.87
C ARG A 422 12.23 -15.81 21.52
N HIS A 423 13.01 -16.61 20.79
CA HIS A 423 14.37 -16.94 21.17
C HIS A 423 15.20 -15.65 21.42
N SER A 424 16.12 -15.66 22.38
CA SER A 424 16.89 -14.46 22.78
C SER A 424 17.75 -13.86 21.66
N GLY A 425 18.13 -14.70 20.68
CA GLY A 425 18.82 -14.33 19.44
C GLY A 425 17.91 -13.81 18.32
N ALA A 426 16.59 -13.99 18.42
CA ALA A 426 15.63 -13.57 17.41
C ALA A 426 15.31 -12.07 17.55
N ARG A 427 16.15 -11.23 16.96
CA ARG A 427 16.03 -9.76 17.01
C ARG A 427 15.85 -9.17 15.62
N SER A 428 15.25 -7.97 15.57
CA SER A 428 15.03 -7.22 14.34
C SER A 428 16.30 -7.13 13.47
N GLY A 429 16.18 -7.43 12.18
CA GLY A 429 17.28 -7.36 11.22
C GLY A 429 18.36 -8.45 11.33
N LEU A 430 18.33 -9.28 12.38
CA LEU A 430 19.24 -10.42 12.50
C LEU A 430 18.74 -11.61 11.68
N CYS A 431 19.66 -12.51 11.36
CA CYS A 431 19.36 -13.71 10.59
C CYS A 431 18.45 -14.65 11.39
N ILE A 432 17.60 -15.37 10.68
CA ILE A 432 16.75 -16.42 11.22
C ILE A 432 17.54 -17.73 11.20
N THR A 433 17.53 -18.46 12.31
CA THR A 433 18.26 -19.71 12.50
C THR A 433 17.30 -20.85 12.85
N THR A 434 17.78 -22.09 12.75
CA THR A 434 17.01 -23.27 13.14
C THR A 434 16.66 -23.24 14.63
N ASP A 435 17.54 -22.72 15.49
CA ASP A 435 17.29 -22.59 16.93
C ASP A 435 16.09 -21.69 17.23
N HIS A 436 15.84 -20.68 16.38
CA HIS A 436 14.66 -19.82 16.53
C HIS A 436 13.36 -20.61 16.30
N ASP A 437 13.33 -21.45 15.27
CA ASP A 437 12.20 -22.33 14.98
C ASP A 437 12.03 -23.41 16.05
N THR A 438 13.14 -24.02 16.51
CA THR A 438 13.12 -25.03 17.59
C THR A 438 12.54 -24.44 18.87
N PHE A 439 12.99 -23.25 19.27
CA PHE A 439 12.41 -22.54 20.41
C PHE A 439 10.90 -22.32 20.23
N MET A 440 10.45 -21.91 19.04
CA MET A 440 9.03 -21.71 18.75
C MET A 440 8.22 -23.01 18.82
N LEU A 441 8.78 -24.13 18.36
CA LEU A 441 8.16 -25.46 18.47
C LEU A 441 7.99 -25.91 19.92
N GLU A 442 8.91 -25.53 20.80
CA GLU A 442 8.81 -25.82 22.25
C GLU A 442 7.72 -24.99 22.94
N GLN A 443 7.23 -23.91 22.31
CA GLN A 443 6.14 -23.08 22.81
C GLN A 443 4.75 -23.50 22.30
N LEU A 444 4.66 -24.47 21.39
CA LEU A 444 3.40 -25.05 20.90
C LEU A 444 2.85 -26.07 21.90
#